data_AF-A0A2W6ZIZ5-F1
#
_entry.id   AF-A0A2W6ZIZ5-F1
#
_cell.length_a   1.000
_cell.length_b   1.000
_cell.length_c   1.000
_cell.angle_alpha   90.00
_cell.angle_beta   90.00
_cell.angle_gamma   90.00
#
_symmetry.space_group_name_H-M   'P 1'
#
loop_
_entity.id
_entity.type
_entity.pdbx_description
1 polymer ?
#
loop_
_entity_poly.entity_id
_entity_poly.type
_entity_poly.pdbx_seq_one_letter_code
_entity_poly.pdbx_strand_id
1 'polypeptide(L)'
;MIQNITEFSKKLDVSEESIKQFIQDFNLEITDCLSPNLNITQNFEKFATENQEFLKKYDEDLNKEKTADDISKKIHQPKEKVEEIIQNQFPNIYDNGIYKSSISTFGIDNQLGGNYQFVYNYFGDKTE
;
A
#
# COMPACT_ATOMS: atom_id res chain seq x y z
N MET A 1 -22.86 8.71 4.66
CA MET A 1 -22.20 8.89 5.98
C MET A 1 -20.81 9.41 5.70
N ILE A 2 -20.33 10.35 6.50
CA ILE A 2 -18.93 10.77 6.46
C ILE A 2 -18.16 9.76 7.30
N GLN A 3 -17.27 8.97 6.70
CA GLN A 3 -16.43 8.00 7.41
C GLN A 3 -15.00 8.55 7.47
N ASN A 4 -14.48 8.76 8.68
CA ASN A 4 -13.05 9.03 8.86
C ASN A 4 -12.24 7.73 8.71
N ILE A 5 -10.92 7.84 8.59
CA ILE A 5 -10.01 6.69 8.41
C ILE A 5 -10.20 5.64 9.52
N THR A 6 -10.44 6.05 10.77
CA THR A 6 -10.61 5.14 11.91
C THR A 6 -11.87 4.29 11.81
N GLU A 7 -13.00 4.87 11.41
CA GLU A 7 -14.24 4.12 11.21
C GLU A 7 -14.14 3.21 9.98
N PHE A 8 -13.47 3.70 8.94
CA PHE A 8 -13.31 2.97 7.69
C PHE A 8 -12.37 1.77 7.82
N SER A 9 -11.27 1.92 8.56
CA SER A 9 -10.32 0.83 8.83
C SER A 9 -11.01 -0.32 9.58
N LYS A 10 -11.83 -0.01 10.59
CA LYS A 10 -12.65 -0.98 11.31
C LYS A 10 -13.66 -1.69 10.40
N LYS A 11 -14.31 -0.96 9.49
CA LYS A 11 -15.26 -1.54 8.53
C LYS A 11 -14.58 -2.53 7.59
N LEU A 12 -13.37 -2.21 7.13
CA LEU A 12 -12.59 -3.06 6.23
C LEU A 12 -11.84 -4.18 6.96
N ASP A 13 -11.73 -4.11 8.29
CA ASP A 13 -10.95 -5.04 9.12
C ASP A 13 -9.47 -5.04 8.69
N VAL A 14 -8.91 -3.82 8.59
CA VAL A 14 -7.50 -3.52 8.30
C VAL A 14 -7.03 -2.38 9.21
N SER A 15 -5.72 -2.21 9.38
CA SER A 15 -5.19 -1.10 10.19
C SER A 15 -5.23 0.24 9.46
N GLU A 16 -5.34 1.34 10.22
CA GLU A 16 -5.26 2.70 9.65
C GLU A 16 -3.91 2.97 8.97
N GLU A 17 -2.83 2.41 9.52
CA GLU A 17 -1.49 2.53 8.97
C GLU A 17 -1.39 1.86 7.61
N SER A 18 -1.96 0.66 7.44
CA SER A 18 -2.01 0.00 6.14
C SER A 18 -2.75 0.80 5.09
N ILE A 19 -3.85 1.46 5.43
CA ILE A 19 -4.57 2.33 4.49
C ILE A 19 -3.68 3.51 4.06
N LYS A 20 -3.01 4.17 5.01
CA LYS A 20 -2.11 5.29 4.72
C LYS A 20 -0.91 4.85 3.88
N GLN A 21 -0.30 3.72 4.22
CA GLN A 21 0.83 3.16 3.49
C GLN A 21 0.40 2.74 2.08
N PHE A 22 -0.78 2.13 1.92
CA PHE A 22 -1.31 1.74 0.61
C PHE A 22 -1.46 2.96 -0.32
N ILE A 23 -2.01 4.08 0.17
CA ILE A 23 -2.12 5.31 -0.61
C ILE A 23 -0.75 5.78 -1.11
N GLN A 24 0.29 5.68 -0.27
CA GLN A 24 1.66 6.07 -0.62
C GLN A 24 2.32 5.08 -1.59
N ASP A 25 2.29 3.79 -1.29
CA ASP A 25 2.94 2.72 -2.07
C ASP A 25 2.40 2.63 -3.50
N PHE A 26 1.11 2.97 -3.68
CA PHE A 26 0.46 3.00 -4.99
C PHE A 26 0.46 4.37 -5.64
N ASN A 27 1.06 5.38 -4.99
CA ASN A 27 1.12 6.77 -5.44
C ASN A 27 -0.26 7.31 -5.83
N LEU A 28 -1.24 7.09 -4.95
CA LEU A 28 -2.61 7.57 -5.16
C LEU A 28 -2.70 9.04 -4.75
N GLU A 29 -3.44 9.82 -5.54
CA GLU A 29 -3.71 11.21 -5.22
C GLU A 29 -4.47 11.30 -3.89
N ILE A 30 -3.89 11.98 -2.90
CA ILE A 30 -4.50 12.14 -1.57
C ILE A 30 -5.92 12.70 -1.68
N THR A 31 -6.17 13.60 -2.64
CA THR A 31 -7.50 14.20 -2.86
C THR A 31 -8.52 13.22 -3.43
N ASP A 32 -8.08 12.19 -4.13
CA ASP A 32 -8.95 11.11 -4.63
C ASP A 32 -9.25 10.08 -3.51
N CYS A 33 -8.41 9.99 -2.47
CA CYS A 33 -8.60 9.09 -1.33
C CYS A 33 -9.26 9.74 -0.10
N LEU A 34 -8.89 10.97 0.19
CA LEU A 34 -9.25 11.74 1.38
C LEU A 34 -9.76 13.13 1.00
N SER A 35 -10.91 13.47 1.55
CA SER A 35 -11.43 14.84 1.54
C SER A 35 -10.55 15.78 2.39
N PRO A 36 -10.67 17.12 2.24
CA PRO A 36 -9.92 18.09 3.04
C PRO A 36 -10.08 17.93 4.56
N ASN A 37 -11.20 17.34 4.99
CA ASN A 37 -11.49 17.05 6.40
C ASN A 37 -11.00 15.66 6.84
N LEU A 38 -10.11 15.02 6.07
CA LEU A 38 -9.55 13.69 6.31
C LEU A 38 -10.59 12.55 6.33
N ASN A 39 -11.75 12.77 5.72
CA ASN A 39 -12.75 11.72 5.52
C ASN A 39 -12.51 11.00 4.21
N ILE A 40 -12.80 9.70 4.20
CA ILE A 40 -12.70 8.85 3.02
C ILE A 40 -13.66 9.36 1.93
N THR A 41 -13.15 9.49 0.71
CA THR A 41 -13.99 9.85 -0.44
C THR A 41 -14.86 8.65 -0.86
N GLN A 42 -15.96 8.92 -1.55
CA GLN A 42 -16.82 7.85 -2.06
C GLN A 42 -16.08 6.94 -3.05
N ASN A 43 -15.16 7.48 -3.85
CA ASN A 43 -14.38 6.70 -4.82
C ASN A 43 -13.48 5.68 -4.11
N PHE A 44 -12.74 6.13 -3.09
CA PHE A 44 -11.87 5.24 -2.31
C PHE A 44 -12.68 4.24 -1.47
N GLU A 45 -13.83 4.66 -0.91
CA GLU A 45 -14.75 3.75 -0.24
C GLU A 45 -15.21 2.62 -1.16
N LYS A 46 -15.60 2.95 -2.40
CA LYS A 46 -16.04 1.97 -3.38
C LYS A 46 -14.90 1.02 -3.78
N PHE A 47 -13.74 1.58 -4.14
CA PHE A 47 -12.53 0.81 -4.46
C PHE A 47 -12.21 -0.20 -3.36
N ALA A 48 -12.09 0.28 -2.12
CA ALA A 48 -11.63 -0.53 -1.01
C ALA A 48 -12.66 -1.58 -0.57
N THR A 49 -13.96 -1.30 -0.74
CA THR A 49 -15.02 -2.28 -0.48
C THR A 49 -15.00 -3.39 -1.53
N GLU A 50 -14.83 -3.05 -2.81
CA GLU A 50 -14.76 -4.04 -3.89
C GLU A 50 -13.46 -4.85 -3.87
N ASN A 51 -12.36 -4.25 -3.37
CA ASN A 51 -11.03 -4.87 -3.30
C ASN A 51 -10.62 -5.19 -1.85
N GLN A 52 -11.58 -5.39 -0.96
CA GLN A 52 -11.32 -5.57 0.47
C GLN A 52 -10.37 -6.73 0.76
N GLU A 53 -10.52 -7.86 0.05
CA GLU A 53 -9.63 -9.01 0.21
C GLU A 53 -8.17 -8.69 -0.12
N PHE A 54 -7.94 -7.83 -1.11
CA PHE A 54 -6.59 -7.37 -1.43
C PHE A 54 -6.03 -6.49 -0.31
N LEU A 55 -6.83 -5.55 0.20
CA LEU A 55 -6.42 -4.68 1.30
C LEU A 55 -6.10 -5.45 2.59
N LYS A 56 -6.84 -6.53 2.87
CA LYS A 56 -6.52 -7.43 3.98
C LYS A 56 -5.18 -8.14 3.77
N LYS A 57 -4.94 -8.69 2.58
CA LYS A 57 -3.65 -9.32 2.24
C LYS A 57 -2.50 -8.31 2.33
N TYR A 58 -2.74 -7.09 1.90
CA TYR A 58 -1.78 -5.99 2.02
C TYR A 58 -1.48 -5.69 3.49
N ASP A 59 -2.51 -5.58 4.34
CA ASP A 59 -2.36 -5.32 5.78
C ASP A 59 -1.60 -6.45 6.50
N GLU A 60 -1.97 -7.70 6.23
CA GLU A 60 -1.27 -8.87 6.77
C GLU A 60 0.19 -8.90 6.33
N ASP A 61 0.45 -8.61 5.04
CA ASP A 61 1.80 -8.54 4.52
C ASP A 61 2.58 -7.43 5.22
N LEU A 62 2.07 -6.20 5.26
CA LEU A 62 2.73 -5.05 5.88
C LEU A 62 3.12 -5.36 7.33
N ASN A 63 2.23 -5.97 8.11
CA ASN A 63 2.46 -6.31 9.52
C ASN A 63 3.31 -7.56 9.76
N LYS A 64 3.67 -8.30 8.70
CA LYS A 64 4.53 -9.48 8.79
C LYS A 64 6.01 -9.07 8.83
N GLU A 65 6.77 -9.72 9.69
CA GLU A 65 8.22 -9.64 9.68
C GLU A 65 8.76 -10.26 8.39
N LYS A 66 9.55 -9.49 7.66
CA LYS A 66 10.12 -9.89 6.37
C LYS A 66 11.46 -9.20 6.16
N THR A 67 12.33 -9.84 5.40
CA THR A 67 13.62 -9.30 4.97
C THR A 67 13.59 -8.95 3.48
N ALA A 68 14.63 -8.29 2.97
CA ALA A 68 14.76 -8.04 1.53
C ALA A 68 14.78 -9.36 0.71
N ASP A 69 15.32 -10.43 1.29
CA ASP A 69 15.35 -11.77 0.68
C ASP A 69 13.96 -12.42 0.63
N ASP A 70 13.14 -12.26 1.67
CA ASP A 70 11.76 -12.76 1.67
C ASP A 70 10.91 -12.02 0.63
N ILE A 71 11.07 -10.71 0.54
CA ILE A 71 10.38 -9.87 -0.46
C ILE A 71 10.79 -10.30 -1.86
N SER A 72 12.10 -10.39 -2.14
CA SER A 72 12.62 -10.73 -3.47
C SER A 72 12.14 -12.10 -3.94
N LYS A 73 12.12 -13.10 -3.06
CA LYS A 73 11.57 -14.44 -3.34
C LYS A 73 10.07 -14.40 -3.64
N LYS A 74 9.30 -13.62 -2.88
CA LYS A 74 7.84 -13.55 -3.04
C LYS A 74 7.44 -12.93 -4.38
N ILE A 75 8.17 -11.92 -4.84
CA ILE A 75 7.88 -11.17 -6.08
C ILE A 75 8.71 -11.65 -7.27
N HIS A 76 9.58 -12.65 -7.06
CA HIS A 76 10.48 -13.22 -8.07
C HIS A 76 11.37 -12.17 -8.76
N GLN A 77 11.89 -11.21 -7.99
CA GLN A 77 12.81 -10.17 -8.46
C GLN A 77 14.20 -10.34 -7.85
N PRO A 78 15.27 -9.79 -8.48
CA PRO A 78 16.60 -9.76 -7.88
C PRO A 78 16.58 -9.04 -6.53
N LYS A 79 17.29 -9.62 -5.55
CA LYS A 79 17.37 -9.05 -4.19
C LYS A 79 18.00 -7.65 -4.21
N GLU A 80 18.98 -7.43 -5.07
CA GLU A 80 19.69 -6.17 -5.20
C GLU A 80 18.75 -5.01 -5.56
N LYS A 81 17.77 -5.26 -6.44
CA LYS A 81 16.76 -4.25 -6.80
C LYS A 81 15.84 -3.92 -5.62
N VAL A 82 15.48 -4.92 -4.83
CA VAL A 82 14.69 -4.74 -3.61
C VAL A 82 15.47 -3.91 -2.59
N GLU A 83 16.74 -4.26 -2.34
CA GLU A 83 17.61 -3.52 -1.42
C GLU A 83 17.81 -2.08 -1.86
N GLU A 84 18.03 -1.83 -3.16
CA GLU A 84 18.19 -0.48 -3.70
C GLU A 84 16.95 0.39 -3.44
N ILE A 85 15.75 -0.13 -3.68
CA ILE A 85 14.50 0.59 -3.38
C ILE A 85 14.40 0.90 -1.89
N ILE A 86 14.65 -0.08 -1.03
CA ILE A 86 14.53 0.08 0.42
C ILE A 86 15.56 1.11 0.93
N GLN A 87 16.79 1.06 0.46
CA GLN A 87 17.83 2.03 0.82
C GLN A 87 17.45 3.45 0.40
N ASN A 88 16.87 3.61 -0.79
CA ASN A 88 16.50 4.92 -1.32
C ASN A 88 15.30 5.53 -0.60
N GLN A 89 14.30 4.72 -0.24
CA GLN A 89 13.04 5.21 0.36
C GLN A 89 13.06 5.21 1.88
N PHE A 90 13.75 4.24 2.48
CA PHE A 90 13.76 4.02 3.91
C PHE A 90 15.20 3.81 4.44
N PRO A 91 16.12 4.77 4.21
CA PRO A 91 17.53 4.61 4.58
C PRO A 91 17.73 4.32 6.08
N ASN A 92 16.85 4.86 6.92
CA ASN A 92 16.95 4.75 8.38
C ASN A 92 16.62 3.35 8.94
N ILE A 93 15.92 2.49 8.19
CA ILE A 93 15.53 1.15 8.65
C ILE A 93 16.22 0.04 7.87
N TYR A 94 16.93 0.38 6.79
CA TYR A 94 17.63 -0.61 5.96
C TYR A 94 18.61 -1.47 6.77
N ASP A 95 19.44 -0.83 7.63
CA ASP A 95 20.45 -1.53 8.44
C ASP A 95 19.85 -2.52 9.45
N ASN A 96 18.55 -2.39 9.78
CA ASN A 96 17.89 -3.33 10.69
C ASN A 96 17.56 -4.68 10.02
N GLY A 97 17.51 -4.73 8.69
CA GLY A 97 17.27 -5.95 7.90
C GLY A 97 15.90 -6.63 8.05
N ILE A 98 15.06 -6.17 8.97
CA ILE A 98 13.69 -6.68 9.24
C ILE A 98 12.71 -5.52 9.10
N TYR A 99 11.72 -5.69 8.22
CA TYR A 99 10.86 -4.60 7.74
C TYR A 99 9.38 -4.77 8.11
N LYS A 100 9.11 -4.94 9.40
CA LYS A 100 7.74 -5.07 9.91
C LYS A 100 7.03 -3.72 9.95
N SER A 101 5.78 -3.68 9.49
CA SER A 101 4.89 -2.52 9.48
C SER A 101 5.44 -1.29 8.75
N SER A 102 6.59 -1.41 8.08
CA SER A 102 7.32 -0.30 7.47
C SER A 102 7.42 -0.45 5.96
N ILE A 103 7.46 -1.69 5.44
CA ILE A 103 7.63 -1.97 4.02
C ILE A 103 6.65 -3.05 3.60
N SER A 104 5.80 -2.74 2.61
CA SER A 104 4.93 -3.73 1.98
C SER A 104 5.64 -4.43 0.83
N THR A 105 5.49 -5.74 0.73
CA THR A 105 5.96 -6.50 -0.43
C THR A 105 5.26 -6.03 -1.71
N PHE A 106 3.97 -5.70 -1.61
CA PHE A 106 3.17 -5.21 -2.74
C PHE A 106 3.63 -3.82 -3.20
N GLY A 107 4.03 -2.95 -2.28
CA GLY A 107 4.57 -1.63 -2.62
C GLY A 107 5.89 -1.73 -3.39
N ILE A 108 6.81 -2.58 -2.93
CA ILE A 108 8.06 -2.85 -3.66
C ILE A 108 7.79 -3.48 -5.03
N ASP A 109 6.88 -4.45 -5.11
CA ASP A 109 6.51 -5.07 -6.38
C ASP A 109 5.92 -4.07 -7.36
N ASN A 110 5.03 -3.17 -6.90
CA ASN A 110 4.47 -2.11 -7.72
C ASN A 110 5.55 -1.21 -8.33
N GLN A 111 6.56 -0.83 -7.53
CA GLN A 111 7.69 -0.03 -8.00
C GLN A 111 8.60 -0.77 -8.99
N LEU A 112 8.63 -2.11 -8.92
CA LEU A 112 9.35 -2.97 -9.85
C LEU A 112 8.53 -3.36 -11.09
N GLY A 113 7.34 -2.78 -11.26
CA GLY A 113 6.47 -2.99 -12.43
C GLY A 113 5.48 -4.14 -12.28
N GLY A 114 5.15 -4.54 -11.05
CA GLY A 114 4.09 -5.50 -10.76
C GLY A 114 2.73 -5.04 -11.30
N ASN A 115 1.84 -6.01 -11.56
CA ASN A 115 0.55 -5.72 -12.19
C ASN A 115 -0.53 -5.35 -11.18
N TYR A 116 -0.70 -4.05 -10.97
CA TYR A 116 -1.74 -3.47 -10.10
C TYR A 116 -2.69 -2.55 -10.87
N GLN A 117 -2.89 -2.82 -12.16
CA GLN A 117 -3.73 -2.00 -13.03
C GLN A 117 -5.16 -1.82 -12.49
N PHE A 118 -5.67 -2.79 -11.71
CA PHE A 118 -6.99 -2.67 -11.07
C PHE A 118 -7.08 -1.50 -10.07
N VAL A 119 -5.97 -1.13 -9.42
CA VAL A 119 -5.90 0.04 -8.54
C VAL A 119 -6.01 1.29 -9.41
N TYR A 120 -5.16 1.38 -10.44
CA TYR A 120 -5.11 2.54 -11.32
C TYR A 120 -6.36 2.71 -12.17
N ASN A 121 -7.06 1.63 -12.56
CA ASN A 121 -8.34 1.73 -13.26
C ASN A 121 -9.43 2.38 -12.40
N TYR A 122 -9.28 2.36 -11.07
CA TYR A 122 -10.23 2.95 -10.14
C TYR A 122 -9.99 4.45 -9.91
N PHE A 123 -8.72 4.85 -9.95
CA PHE A 123 -8.29 6.24 -9.72
C PHE A 123 -7.88 6.96 -11.02
N GLY A 124 -7.84 6.24 -12.13
CA GLY A 124 -7.32 6.64 -13.43
C GLY A 124 -8.37 6.46 -14.52
N ASP A 125 -9.35 7.36 -14.50
CA ASP A 125 -9.92 7.96 -15.71
C ASP A 125 -9.72 9.48 -15.60
N LYS A 126 -8.44 9.91 -15.58
CA LYS A 126 -8.03 11.29 -15.83
C LYS A 126 -6.99 11.31 -16.96
N THR A 127 -7.32 10.67 -18.07
CA THR A 127 -6.81 11.11 -19.37
C THR A 127 -7.97 11.70 -20.15
N GLU A 128 -8.18 13.00 -19.96
CA GLU A 128 -8.38 14.00 -21.04
C GLU A 128 -8.16 15.40 -20.47
#